data_AF-A0A6M2AC55-F1
#
_entry.id   AF-A0A6M2AC55-F1
#
_cell.length_a   1.000
_cell.length_b   1.000
_cell.length_c   1.000
_cell.angle_alpha   90.00
_cell.angle_beta   90.00
_cell.angle_gamma   90.00
#
_symmetry.space_group_name_H-M   'P 1'
#
loop_
_entity.id
_entity.type
_entity.pdbx_description
1 polymer ?
#
loop_
_entity_poly.entity_id
_entity_poly.type
_entity_poly.pdbx_seq_one_letter_code
_entity_poly.pdbx_strand_id
1 'polypeptide(L)'
;MYERDIKRKIVALAKKFPVIAVLGPRQSGKTTLVKETFQDYAYTNLENLNQRELAQTDPSYFLKSYQKNGGLIIDEVQHAPALFSYLQLEVDAKEGEGRFILTGSQNFLMNEKITQTLAGRVAIFDSAPLITK
;
A
#
# COMPACT_ATOMS: atom_id res chain seq x y z
N MET A 1 -6.80 -9.08 -21.22
CA MET A 1 -5.94 -7.98 -21.72
C MET A 1 -5.81 -6.89 -20.65
N TYR A 2 -6.92 -6.35 -20.13
CA TYR A 2 -6.98 -5.34 -19.06
C TYR A 2 -6.08 -5.59 -17.84
N GLU A 3 -6.07 -6.81 -17.28
CA GLU A 3 -5.31 -7.11 -16.07
C GLU A 3 -3.79 -7.01 -16.26
N ARG A 4 -3.28 -7.43 -17.44
CA ARG A 4 -1.85 -7.31 -17.79
C ARG A 4 -1.41 -5.86 -17.90
N ASP A 5 -2.26 -4.98 -18.42
CA ASP A 5 -1.95 -3.56 -18.58
C ASP A 5 -1.92 -2.85 -17.22
N ILE A 6 -2.76 -3.27 -16.28
CA ILE A 6 -2.77 -2.73 -14.91
C ILE A 6 -1.54 -3.16 -14.13
N LYS A 7 -1.18 -4.45 -14.18
CA LYS A 7 0.06 -4.95 -13.56
C LYS A 7 1.26 -4.17 -14.08
N ARG A 8 1.35 -3.95 -15.40
CA ARG A 8 2.42 -3.14 -16.02
C ARG A 8 2.45 -1.70 -15.51
N LYS A 9 1.30 -1.04 -15.40
CA LYS A 9 1.20 0.33 -14.87
C LYS A 9 1.65 0.40 -13.43
N ILE A 10 1.17 -0.50 -12.57
CA ILE A 10 1.52 -0.56 -11.15
C ILE A 10 3.02 -0.80 -10.97
N VAL A 11 3.61 -1.74 -11.72
CA VAL A 11 5.06 -1.98 -11.71
C VAL A 11 5.84 -0.76 -12.20
N ALA A 12 5.37 -0.07 -13.25
CA ALA A 12 6.03 1.14 -13.73
C ALA A 12 5.98 2.30 -12.72
N LEU A 13 4.90 2.42 -11.95
CA LEU A 13 4.79 3.38 -10.86
C LEU A 13 5.67 2.98 -9.68
N ALA A 14 5.75 1.69 -9.35
CA ALA A 14 6.63 1.18 -8.30
C ALA A 14 8.12 1.44 -8.56
N LYS A 15 8.53 1.69 -9.81
CA LYS A 15 9.88 2.14 -10.19
C LYS A 15 10.08 3.66 -10.13
N LYS A 16 9.16 4.40 -9.55
CA LYS A 16 9.20 5.87 -9.49
C LYS A 16 8.78 6.42 -8.14
N PHE A 17 7.94 5.67 -7.44
CA PHE A 17 7.39 6.05 -6.16
C PHE A 17 7.74 4.97 -5.13
N PRO A 18 8.22 5.36 -3.94
CA PRO A 18 8.48 4.42 -2.86
C PRO A 18 7.19 3.81 -2.27
N VAL A 19 6.04 4.48 -2.44
CA VAL A 19 4.73 3.99 -2.00
C VAL A 19 3.75 3.93 -3.16
N ILE A 20 3.04 2.82 -3.30
CA ILE A 20 1.91 2.67 -4.23
C ILE A 20 0.65 2.40 -3.44
N ALA A 21 -0.38 3.23 -3.58
CA ALA A 21 -1.68 3.01 -2.96
C ALA A 21 -2.70 2.53 -4.00
N VAL A 22 -3.13 1.27 -3.90
CA VAL A 22 -4.18 0.69 -4.74
C VAL A 22 -5.50 0.73 -3.98
N LEU A 23 -6.36 1.67 -4.34
CA LEU A 23 -7.58 2.00 -3.60
C LEU A 23 -8.83 1.65 -4.40
N GLY A 24 -9.94 1.33 -3.74
CA GLY A 24 -11.21 1.11 -4.42
C GLY A 24 -12.18 0.23 -3.64
N PRO A 25 -13.39 -0.04 -4.14
CA PRO A 25 -14.46 -0.68 -3.38
C PRO A 25 -14.07 -2.05 -2.82
N ARG A 26 -14.70 -2.50 -1.74
CA ARG A 26 -14.50 -3.87 -1.23
C ARG A 26 -14.80 -4.89 -2.33
N GLN A 27 -14.11 -6.02 -2.29
CA GLN A 27 -14.26 -7.13 -3.26
C GLN A 27 -13.89 -6.79 -4.73
N SER A 28 -13.19 -5.68 -5.00
CA SER A 28 -12.72 -5.33 -6.35
C SER A 28 -11.45 -6.05 -6.82
N GLY A 29 -10.94 -7.03 -6.06
CA GLY A 29 -9.75 -7.82 -6.43
C GLY A 29 -8.39 -7.15 -6.19
N LYS A 30 -8.33 -6.02 -5.44
CA LYS A 30 -7.09 -5.28 -5.13
C LYS A 30 -6.00 -6.16 -4.53
N THR A 31 -6.34 -6.91 -3.47
CA THR A 31 -5.41 -7.78 -2.75
C THR A 31 -4.80 -8.83 -3.68
N THR A 32 -5.62 -9.46 -4.51
CA THR A 32 -5.16 -10.44 -5.51
C THR A 32 -4.21 -9.79 -6.50
N LEU A 33 -4.60 -8.63 -7.07
CA LEU A 33 -3.78 -7.89 -8.02
C LEU A 33 -2.39 -7.56 -7.46
N VAL A 34 -2.30 -7.01 -6.25
CA VAL A 34 -1.00 -6.62 -5.68
C VAL A 34 -0.16 -7.83 -5.28
N LYS A 35 -0.76 -8.89 -4.73
CA LYS A 35 -0.03 -10.13 -4.39
C LYS A 35 0.55 -10.82 -5.61
N GLU A 36 -0.22 -10.89 -6.69
CA GLU A 36 0.25 -11.50 -7.94
C GLU A 36 1.31 -10.65 -8.65
N THR A 37 1.28 -9.33 -8.44
CA THR A 37 2.24 -8.39 -9.05
C THR A 37 3.56 -8.36 -8.28
N PHE A 38 3.51 -8.43 -6.95
CA PHE A 38 4.66 -8.28 -6.06
C PHE A 38 4.87 -9.55 -5.21
N GLN A 39 5.19 -10.66 -5.89
CA GLN A 39 5.25 -11.99 -5.26
C GLN A 39 6.36 -12.12 -4.21
N ASP A 40 7.44 -11.35 -4.34
CA ASP A 40 8.58 -11.36 -3.41
C ASP A 40 8.37 -10.44 -2.19
N TYR A 41 7.23 -9.75 -2.11
CA TYR A 41 6.93 -8.82 -1.02
C TYR A 41 6.31 -9.57 0.14
N ALA A 42 6.63 -9.12 1.35
CA ALA A 42 5.87 -9.54 2.52
C ALA A 42 4.41 -9.07 2.40
N TYR A 43 3.50 -9.79 3.03
CA TYR A 43 2.09 -9.44 3.07
C TYR A 43 1.60 -9.40 4.52
N THR A 44 0.88 -8.33 4.86
CA THR A 44 0.15 -8.21 6.12
C THR A 44 -1.22 -7.59 5.87
N ASN A 45 -2.19 -7.95 6.71
CA ASN A 45 -3.57 -7.48 6.59
C ASN A 45 -4.04 -6.88 7.92
N LEU A 46 -4.46 -5.61 7.88
CA LEU A 46 -4.87 -4.88 9.08
C LEU A 46 -6.34 -5.13 9.48
N GLU A 47 -7.05 -6.04 8.84
CA GLU A 47 -8.23 -6.70 9.43
C GLU A 47 -7.86 -7.69 10.53
N ASN A 48 -6.63 -8.24 10.50
CA ASN A 48 -6.11 -9.01 11.61
C ASN A 48 -5.85 -8.07 12.80
N LEU A 49 -6.54 -8.32 13.92
CA LEU A 49 -6.49 -7.46 15.10
C LEU A 49 -5.09 -7.34 15.69
N ASN A 50 -4.30 -8.42 15.72
CA ASN A 50 -2.94 -8.39 16.26
C ASN A 50 -2.00 -7.54 15.38
N GLN A 51 -2.13 -7.66 14.05
CA GLN A 51 -1.34 -6.85 13.12
C GLN A 51 -1.74 -5.38 13.19
N ARG A 52 -3.04 -5.10 13.30
CA ARG A 52 -3.57 -3.75 13.48
C ARG A 52 -3.07 -3.11 14.77
N GLU A 53 -3.18 -3.83 15.88
CA GLU A 53 -2.74 -3.34 17.19
C GLU A 53 -1.25 -3.02 17.16
N LEU A 54 -0.42 -3.90 16.59
CA LEU A 54 1.00 -3.65 16.45
C LEU A 54 1.28 -2.43 15.56
N ALA A 55 0.60 -2.30 14.43
CA ALA A 55 0.71 -1.15 13.53
C ALA A 55 0.27 0.18 14.18
N GLN A 56 -0.61 0.13 15.19
CA GLN A 56 -1.09 1.32 15.90
C GLN A 56 -0.23 1.67 17.11
N THR A 57 0.26 0.66 17.84
CA THR A 57 0.99 0.84 19.11
C THR A 57 2.50 0.98 18.90
N ASP A 58 3.08 0.22 17.98
CA ASP A 58 4.50 0.32 17.59
C ASP A 58 4.68 0.19 16.07
N PRO A 59 4.26 1.23 15.30
CA PRO A 59 4.39 1.26 13.85
C PRO A 59 5.84 1.15 13.35
N SER A 60 6.82 1.61 14.15
CA SER A 60 8.23 1.50 13.78
C SER A 60 8.71 0.05 13.83
N TYR A 61 8.37 -0.68 14.90
CA TYR A 61 8.65 -2.11 14.99
C TYR A 61 7.88 -2.92 13.94
N PHE A 62 6.60 -2.58 13.72
CA PHE A 62 5.79 -3.18 12.67
C PHE A 62 6.50 -3.14 11.31
N LEU A 63 6.94 -1.95 10.87
CA LEU A 63 7.65 -1.80 9.59
C LEU A 63 9.02 -2.52 9.60
N LYS A 64 9.75 -2.46 10.72
CA LYS A 64 11.05 -3.15 10.89
C LYS A 64 10.94 -4.67 10.75
N SER A 65 9.83 -5.26 11.16
CA SER A 65 9.58 -6.69 11.11
C SER A 65 9.62 -7.27 9.69
N TYR A 66 9.43 -6.42 8.67
CA TYR A 66 9.41 -6.79 7.25
C TYR A 66 10.61 -6.27 6.44
N GLN A 67 11.63 -5.69 7.09
CA GLN A 67 12.77 -5.04 6.42
C GLN A 67 13.66 -5.99 5.60
N LYS A 68 13.58 -7.31 5.82
CA LYS A 68 14.38 -8.31 5.10
C LYS A 68 13.76 -8.74 3.76
N ASN A 69 12.55 -8.30 3.45
CA ASN A 69 11.82 -8.67 2.24
C ASN A 69 12.08 -7.66 1.11
N GLY A 70 11.73 -8.04 -0.13
CA GLY A 70 11.84 -7.17 -1.31
C GLY A 70 10.90 -5.94 -1.29
N GLY A 71 9.97 -5.92 -0.33
CA GLY A 71 8.98 -4.86 -0.08
C GLY A 71 7.88 -5.39 0.85
N LEU A 72 6.90 -4.54 1.17
CA LEU A 72 5.78 -4.87 2.04
C LEU A 72 4.45 -4.43 1.43
N ILE A 73 3.51 -5.37 1.33
CA ILE A 73 2.10 -5.14 1.03
C ILE A 73 1.33 -5.01 2.36
N ILE A 74 0.70 -3.86 2.58
CA ILE A 74 -0.15 -3.57 3.75
C ILE A 74 -1.60 -3.47 3.29
N ASP A 75 -2.39 -4.48 3.65
CA ASP A 75 -3.80 -4.58 3.27
C ASP A 75 -4.74 -3.91 4.27
N GLU A 76 -5.82 -3.35 3.72
CA GLU A 76 -6.85 -2.59 4.45
C GLU A 76 -6.25 -1.49 5.36
N VAL A 77 -5.31 -0.71 4.80
CA VAL A 77 -4.49 0.29 5.51
C VAL A 77 -5.32 1.37 6.22
N GLN A 78 -6.57 1.60 5.82
CA GLN A 78 -7.47 2.54 6.49
C GLN A 78 -7.69 2.22 7.98
N HIS A 79 -7.40 0.99 8.40
CA HIS A 79 -7.49 0.58 9.79
C HIS A 79 -6.35 1.08 10.68
N ALA A 80 -5.23 1.54 10.11
CA ALA A 80 -4.13 2.17 10.85
C ALA A 80 -3.60 3.41 10.10
N PRO A 81 -4.39 4.49 9.98
CA PRO A 81 -4.01 5.66 9.19
C PRO A 81 -2.78 6.40 9.76
N ALA A 82 -2.45 6.21 11.04
CA ALA A 82 -1.22 6.75 11.64
C ALA A 82 0.04 6.22 10.96
N LEU A 83 -0.01 5.03 10.32
CA LEU A 83 1.11 4.45 9.58
C LEU A 83 1.65 5.38 8.48
N PHE A 84 0.82 6.25 7.89
CA PHE A 84 1.28 7.11 6.79
C PHE A 84 2.45 8.01 7.19
N SER A 85 2.46 8.53 8.42
CA SER A 85 3.56 9.36 8.92
C SER A 85 4.84 8.54 9.12
N TYR A 86 4.72 7.28 9.54
CA TYR A 86 5.87 6.40 9.71
C TYR A 86 6.41 5.89 8.38
N LEU A 87 5.52 5.62 7.41
CA LEU A 87 5.92 5.31 6.04
C LEU A 87 6.69 6.47 5.42
N GLN A 88 6.23 7.71 5.62
CA GLN A 88 6.95 8.91 5.18
C GLN A 88 8.39 8.94 5.74
N LEU A 89 8.55 8.74 7.05
CA LEU A 89 9.85 8.71 7.70
C LEU A 89 10.75 7.59 7.16
N GLU A 90 10.21 6.38 6.97
CA GLU A 90 11.00 5.24 6.46
C GLU A 90 11.43 5.44 5.00
N VAL A 91 10.58 6.02 4.15
CA VAL A 91 10.96 6.28 2.75
C VAL A 91 11.89 7.48 2.60
N ASP A 92 11.81 8.46 3.51
CA ASP A 92 12.76 9.59 3.55
C ASP A 92 14.13 9.18 4.09
N ALA A 93 14.17 8.24 5.03
CA ALA A 93 15.42 7.78 5.65
C ALA A 93 16.18 6.75 4.79
N LYS A 94 15.52 6.06 3.87
CA LYS A 94 16.11 4.98 3.07
C LYS A 94 15.66 5.08 1.62
N GLU A 95 16.63 5.24 0.73
CA GLU A 95 16.38 5.16 -0.71
C GLU A 95 15.86 3.77 -1.11
N GLY A 96 14.81 3.73 -1.94
CA GLY A 96 14.21 2.49 -2.42
C GLY A 96 12.83 2.72 -3.03
N GLU A 97 12.70 2.49 -4.33
CA GLU A 97 11.44 2.59 -5.07
C GLU A 97 10.56 1.36 -4.80
N GLY A 98 9.24 1.53 -4.79
CA GLY A 98 8.27 0.42 -4.69
C GLY A 98 8.22 -0.28 -3.34
N ARG A 99 8.90 0.23 -2.31
CA ARG A 99 9.08 -0.44 -1.02
C ARG A 99 7.77 -0.82 -0.31
N PHE A 100 6.73 -0.02 -0.47
CA PHE A 100 5.44 -0.23 0.19
C PHE A 100 4.27 -0.20 -0.80
N ILE A 101 3.44 -1.24 -0.73
CA ILE A 101 2.19 -1.32 -1.48
C ILE A 101 1.04 -1.29 -0.48
N LEU A 102 0.17 -0.30 -0.58
CA LEU A 102 -0.98 -0.12 0.30
C LEU A 102 -2.24 -0.51 -0.45
N THR A 103 -3.11 -1.29 0.18
CA THR A 103 -4.47 -1.50 -0.31
C THR A 103 -5.49 -1.02 0.72
N GLY A 104 -6.66 -0.60 0.25
CA GLY A 104 -7.73 -0.18 1.14
C GLY A 104 -9.01 0.19 0.42
N SER A 105 -10.12 0.14 1.14
CA SER A 105 -11.39 0.66 0.65
C SER A 105 -11.31 2.18 0.48
N GLN A 106 -11.78 2.70 -0.66
CA GLN A 106 -11.77 4.14 -0.89
C GLN A 106 -12.72 4.85 0.09
N ASN A 107 -12.18 5.81 0.84
CA ASN A 107 -12.94 6.83 1.55
C ASN A 107 -12.18 8.15 1.42
N PHE A 108 -12.89 9.26 1.22
CA PHE A 108 -12.35 10.60 1.03
C PHE A 108 -11.30 10.98 2.09
N LEU A 109 -11.59 10.72 3.37
CA LEU A 109 -10.67 11.02 4.47
C LEU A 109 -9.35 10.24 4.41
N MET A 110 -9.36 9.04 3.82
CA MET A 110 -8.14 8.25 3.63
C MET A 110 -7.30 8.84 2.49
N ASN A 111 -7.94 9.22 1.38
CA ASN A 111 -7.25 9.85 0.25
C ASN A 111 -6.57 11.16 0.66
N GLU A 112 -7.26 12.02 1.42
CA GLU A 112 -6.68 13.25 1.94
C GLU A 112 -5.47 12.96 2.82
N LYS A 113 -5.59 12.06 3.80
CA LYS A 113 -4.48 11.73 4.70
C LYS A 113 -3.27 11.16 3.97
N ILE A 114 -3.49 10.26 3.00
CA ILE A 114 -2.42 9.72 2.16
C ILE A 114 -1.76 10.86 1.37
N THR A 115 -2.55 11.69 0.70
CA THR A 115 -2.04 12.75 -0.17
C THR A 115 -1.27 13.81 0.61
N GLN A 116 -1.76 14.21 1.79
CA GLN A 116 -1.09 15.20 2.64
C GLN A 116 0.20 14.66 3.25
N THR A 117 0.19 13.43 3.75
CA THR A 117 1.33 12.86 4.48
C THR A 117 2.41 12.31 3.54
N LEU A 118 2.01 11.70 2.42
CA LEU A 118 2.92 11.05 1.47
C LEU A 118 3.06 11.85 0.17
N ALA A 119 2.82 13.16 0.19
CA ALA A 119 2.97 14.03 -0.97
C ALA A 119 4.34 13.83 -1.66
N GLY A 120 4.32 13.62 -2.97
CA GLY A 120 5.51 13.38 -3.79
C GLY A 120 6.15 11.99 -3.63
N ARG A 121 5.66 11.15 -2.69
CA ARG A 121 6.20 9.81 -2.38
C ARG A 121 5.23 8.68 -2.69
N VAL A 122 3.96 9.01 -2.93
CA VAL A 122 2.91 8.04 -3.24
C VAL A 122 2.37 8.23 -4.64
N ALA A 123 2.19 7.12 -5.36
CA ALA A 123 1.27 7.06 -6.49
C ALA A 123 -0.03 6.40 -6.06
N ILE A 124 -1.16 7.08 -6.29
CA ILE A 124 -2.48 6.54 -6.01
C ILE A 124 -3.05 5.95 -7.30
N PHE A 125 -3.38 4.66 -7.25
CA PHE A 125 -4.07 3.94 -8.30
C PHE A 125 -5.50 3.63 -7.84
N ASP A 126 -6.48 4.24 -8.50
CA ASP A 126 -7.89 3.92 -8.27
C ASP A 126 -8.28 2.67 -9.06
N SER A 127 -8.73 1.65 -8.34
CA SER A 127 -9.22 0.37 -8.85
C SER A 127 -10.73 0.37 -9.10
N ALA A 128 -11.46 1.46 -8.79
CA ALA A 128 -12.88 1.61 -9.14
C ALA A 128 -13.21 1.34 -10.63
N PRO A 129 -12.34 1.67 -11.62
CA PRO A 129 -12.58 1.31 -13.02
C PRO A 129 -12.61 -0.22 -13.30
N LEU A 130 -12.25 -1.07 -12.32
CA LEU A 130 -12.26 -2.54 -12.48
C LEU A 130 -13.66 -3.16 -12.39
N ILE A 131 -14.67 -2.43 -11.90
CA ILE A 131 -16.01 -2.99 -11.62
C ILE A 131 -16.93 -2.94 -12.84
N THR A 132 -16.48 -2.40 -13.98
CA THR A 132 -17.28 -2.44 -15.21
C THR A 132 -17.18 -3.82 -15.86
N LYS A 133 -18.08 -4.73 -15.45
CA LYS A 133 -18.59 -5.81 -16.31
C LYS A 133 -19.67 -5.26 -17.23
#